data_AF-A0A3B0XW93-F1
#
_entry.id   AF-A0A3B0XW93-F1
#
_cell.length_a   1.000
_cell.length_b   1.000
_cell.length_c   1.000
_cell.angle_alpha   90.00
_cell.angle_beta   90.00
_cell.angle_gamma   90.00
#
_symmetry.space_group_name_H-M   'P 1'
#
loop_
_entity.id
_entity.type
_entity.pdbx_description
1 polymer ?
#
loop_
_entity_poly.entity_id
_entity_poly.type
_entity_poly.pdbx_seq_one_letter_code
_entity_poly.pdbx_strand_id
1 'polypeptide(L)' 'SGEQDATALAEWIIEDRLAVRFQIQLHKILWGDEPGH' A
#
# COMPACT_ATOMS: atom_id res chain seq x y z
N SER A 1 -11.13 -17.68 0.17
CA SER A 1 -10.37 -16.97 -0.88
C SER A 1 -9.56 -15.88 -0.22
N GLY A 2 -8.24 -15.91 -0.32
CA GLY A 2 -7.32 -14.97 0.34
C GLY A 2 -7.05 -13.72 -0.49
N GLU A 3 -8.06 -13.20 -1.17
CA GLU A 3 -7.92 -11.97 -1.94
C GLU A 3 -8.11 -10.81 -0.96
N GLN A 4 -6.99 -10.27 -0.46
CA GLN A 4 -6.98 -9.06 0.35
C GLN A 4 -6.93 -7.87 -0.61
N ASP A 5 -7.80 -6.89 -0.39
CA ASP A 5 -7.74 -5.61 -1.09
C ASP A 5 -6.35 -4.98 -0.85
N ALA A 6 -5.64 -4.72 -1.94
CA ALA A 6 -4.30 -4.18 -1.88
C ALA A 6 -4.25 -2.79 -1.23
N THR A 7 -5.37 -2.05 -1.25
CA THR A 7 -5.55 -0.78 -0.55
C THR A 7 -5.55 -0.99 0.97
N ALA A 8 -6.37 -1.93 1.45
CA ALA A 8 -6.46 -2.27 2.87
C ALA A 8 -5.13 -2.79 3.43
N LEU A 9 -4.40 -3.58 2.65
CA LEU A 9 -3.05 -4.03 3.04
C LEU A 9 -2.07 -2.84 3.16
N ALA A 10 -2.15 -1.87 2.25
CA ALA A 10 -1.28 -0.71 2.27
C ALA A 10 -1.61 0.24 3.43
N GLU A 11 -2.89 0.42 3.76
CA GLU A 11 -3.34 1.16 4.95
C GLU A 11 -2.74 0.56 6.23
N TRP A 12 -2.83 -0.77 6.40
CA TRP A 12 -2.27 -1.45 7.57
C TRP A 12 -0.75 -1.26 7.72
N ILE A 13 -0.01 -1.30 6.60
CA ILE A 13 1.44 -1.07 6.59
C ILE A 13 1.80 0.35 7.06
N ILE A 14 0.99 1.34 6.67
CA ILE A 14 1.19 2.74 7.03
C ILE A 14 0.86 2.95 8.51
N GLU A 15 -0.29 2.44 8.97
CA GLU A 15 -0.75 2.54 10.36
C GLU A 15 0.26 1.92 11.33
N ASP A 16 0.73 0.71 11.03
CA ASP A 16 1.68 -0.01 11.89
C ASP A 16 3.14 0.39 11.65
N ARG A 17 3.39 1.32 10.71
CA ARG A 17 4.73 1.81 10.32
C ARG A 17 5.73 0.68 10.11
N LEU A 18 5.29 -0.38 9.44
CA LEU A 18 6.09 -1.59 9.26
C LEU A 18 7.31 -1.28 8.39
N ALA A 19 8.47 -1.84 8.77
CA ALA A 19 9.72 -1.69 8.02
C ALA A 19 9.75 -2.62 6.79
N VAL A 20 8.79 -2.45 5.89
CA VAL A 20 8.68 -3.20 4.63
C VAL A 20 9.34 -2.44 3.48
N ARG A 21 9.95 -3.19 2.57
CA ARG A 21 10.53 -2.67 1.33
C ARG A 21 9.72 -3.19 0.15
N PHE A 22 9.08 -2.29 -0.58
CA PHE A 22 8.42 -2.64 -1.83
C PHE A 22 9.44 -2.71 -2.98
N GLN A 23 9.28 -3.69 -3.87
CA GLN A 23 10.09 -3.78 -5.11
C GLN A 23 9.58 -2.83 -6.21
N ILE A 24 8.35 -2.33 -6.10
CA ILE A 24 7.70 -1.42 -7.04
C ILE A 24 6.99 -0.28 -6.29
N GLN A 25 6.70 0.82 -6.98
CA GLN A 25 5.96 1.96 -6.41
C GLN A 25 4.46 1.60 -6.24
N LEU A 26 4.12 0.90 -5.16
CA LEU A 26 2.75 0.43 -4.90
C LEU A 26 1.74 1.60 -4.84
N HIS A 27 2.19 2.78 -4.40
CA HIS A 27 1.34 3.96 -4.34
C HIS A 27 0.73 4.33 -5.70
N LYS A 28 1.46 4.12 -6.82
CA LYS A 28 0.94 4.41 -8.17
C LYS A 28 -0.12 3.43 -8.62
N ILE A 29 -0.05 2.19 -8.12
CA ILE A 29 -1.00 1.14 -8.47
C ILE A 29 -2.31 1.34 -7.71
N LEU A 30 -2.21 1.81 -6.45
CA LEU A 30 -3.35 1.97 -5.57
C LEU A 30 -4.03 3.34 -5.71
N TRP A 31 -3.27 4.44 -5.83
CA TRP A 31 -3.79 5.82 -5.82
C TRP A 31 -3.44 6.63 -7.08
N GLY A 32 -2.80 6.02 -8.09
CA GLY A 32 -2.42 6.73 -9.31
C GLY A 32 -1.32 7.78 -9.08
N ASP A 33 -1.48 8.98 -9.63
CA ASP A 33 -0.51 10.08 -9.47
C ASP A 33 -0.86 11.03 -8.29
N GLU A 34 -1.82 10.66 -7.44
CA GLU A 34 -2.07 11.42 -6.22
C GLU A 34 -0.90 11.21 -5.23
N PRO A 35 -0.28 12.29 -4.71
CA PRO A 35 0.72 12.17 -3.66
C PRO A 35 0.05 11.61 -2.40
N GLY A 36 0.64 10.59 -1.79
CA GLY A 36 0.11 9.98 -0.57
C GLY A 36 -0.11 11.01 0.55
N HIS A 37 -1.23 10.89 1.25
CA HIS A 37 -1.62 11.74 2.39
C HIS A 37 -0.70 11.55 3.61
#